data_AF-G5JL33-F1
#
_entry.id   AF-G5JL33-F1
#
_cell.length_a   1.000
_cell.length_b   1.000
_cell.length_c   1.000
_cell.angle_alpha   90.00
_cell.angle_beta   90.00
_cell.angle_gamma   90.00
#
_symmetry.space_group_name_H-M   'P 1'
#
loop_
_entity.id
_entity.type
_entity.pdbx_description
1 polymer ?
#
loop_
_entity_poly.entity_id
_entity_poly.type
_entity_poly.pdbx_seq_one_letter_code
_entity_poly.pdbx_strand_id
1 'polypeptide(L)'
;MKLRLSLVTLAIISSVVCLLFSAKYPTGPNTVSFDKPEELLLSIGYMIILALPCLILAAFNHIIPRIISAIIQLLAMLLWGALSVLMLFFPVFPLAIVCFITALILLISAIVTLSVNGSRQT
;
A
#
# COMPACT_ATOMS: atom_id res chain seq x y z
N MET A 1 13.85 4.01 13.46
CA MET A 1 14.06 4.03 11.99
C MET A 1 13.87 2.67 11.34
N LYS A 2 14.64 1.61 11.70
CA LYS A 2 14.60 0.30 11.02
C LYS A 2 13.19 -0.28 10.84
N LEU A 3 12.40 -0.35 11.91
CA LEU A 3 11.05 -0.93 11.88
C LEU A 3 10.05 -0.16 10.98
N ARG A 4 10.16 1.17 10.91
CA ARG A 4 9.33 2.00 10.02
C ARG A 4 9.65 1.71 8.56
N LEU A 5 10.94 1.71 8.20
CA LEU A 5 11.37 1.44 6.84
C LEU A 5 10.96 0.03 6.41
N SER A 6 11.11 -0.96 7.29
CA SER A 6 10.66 -2.34 7.03
C SER A 6 9.14 -2.43 6.82
N LEU A 7 8.33 -1.74 7.62
CA LEU A 7 6.87 -1.74 7.46
C LEU A 7 6.41 -1.06 6.18
N VAL A 8 7.03 0.07 5.82
CA VAL A 8 6.72 0.75 4.55
C VAL A 8 7.12 -0.12 3.37
N THR A 9 8.28 -0.76 3.43
CA THR A 9 8.73 -1.70 2.40
C THR A 9 7.78 -2.89 2.29
N LEU A 10 7.34 -3.44 3.42
CA LEU A 10 6.36 -4.53 3.46
C LEU A 10 5.01 -4.11 2.85
N ALA A 11 4.57 -2.89 3.10
CA ALA A 11 3.34 -2.35 2.54
C ALA A 11 3.41 -2.19 1.00
N ILE A 12 4.58 -1.77 0.49
CA ILE A 12 4.84 -1.70 -0.96
C ILE A 12 4.78 -3.10 -1.57
N ILE A 13 5.51 -4.05 -1.01
CA ILE A 13 5.52 -5.45 -1.49
C ILE A 13 4.10 -6.02 -1.46
N SER A 14 3.36 -5.81 -0.36
CA SER A 14 1.98 -6.29 -0.22
C SER A 14 1.04 -5.70 -1.27
N SER A 15 1.21 -4.42 -1.62
CA SER A 15 0.41 -3.78 -2.66
C SER A 15 0.75 -4.28 -4.07
N VAL A 16 2.02 -4.60 -4.34
CA VAL A 16 2.41 -5.27 -5.59
C VAL A 16 1.78 -6.65 -5.68
N VAL A 17 1.75 -7.41 -4.58
CA VAL A 17 1.05 -8.71 -4.53
C VAL A 17 -0.45 -8.53 -4.81
N CYS A 18 -1.09 -7.50 -4.26
CA CYS A 18 -2.48 -7.19 -4.61
C CYS A 18 -2.67 -6.94 -6.12
N LEU A 19 -1.79 -6.17 -6.75
CA LEU A 19 -1.85 -5.91 -8.19
C LEU A 19 -1.73 -7.20 -9.01
N LEU A 20 -0.82 -8.11 -8.62
CA LEU A 20 -0.66 -9.40 -9.27
C LEU A 20 -1.89 -10.30 -9.08
N PHE A 21 -2.54 -10.25 -7.92
CA PHE A 21 -3.80 -10.96 -7.69
C PHE A 21 -4.96 -10.36 -8.49
N SER A 22 -5.02 -9.03 -8.63
CA SER A 22 -5.98 -8.37 -9.53
C SER A 22 -5.77 -8.80 -10.97
N ALA A 23 -4.50 -8.92 -11.41
CA ALA A 23 -4.17 -9.41 -12.75
C ALA A 23 -4.60 -10.86 -12.99
N LYS A 24 -4.63 -11.69 -11.93
CA LYS A 24 -5.11 -13.07 -11.99
C LYS A 24 -6.63 -13.17 -12.10
N TYR A 25 -7.35 -12.22 -11.50
CA TYR A 25 -8.81 -12.20 -11.45
C TYR A 25 -9.34 -10.85 -11.97
N PRO A 26 -9.27 -10.61 -13.29
CA PRO A 26 -9.74 -9.36 -13.86
C PRO A 26 -11.25 -9.21 -13.64
N THR A 27 -11.65 -8.12 -12.99
CA THR A 27 -13.06 -7.83 -12.65
C THR A 27 -13.78 -6.99 -13.71
N GLY A 28 -13.11 -6.64 -14.81
CA GLY A 28 -13.68 -5.85 -15.90
C GLY A 28 -12.69 -5.58 -17.03
N PRO A 29 -13.15 -4.97 -18.13
CA PRO A 29 -12.36 -4.77 -19.35
C PRO A 29 -11.19 -3.80 -19.19
N ASN A 30 -11.24 -2.93 -18.18
CA ASN A 30 -10.16 -1.98 -17.83
C ASN A 30 -9.39 -2.40 -16.57
N THR A 31 -9.64 -3.61 -16.06
CA THR A 31 -8.88 -4.12 -14.91
C THR A 31 -7.55 -4.68 -15.40
N VAL A 32 -6.48 -4.44 -14.64
CA VAL A 32 -5.15 -4.99 -14.93
C VAL A 32 -5.27 -6.50 -15.14
N SER A 33 -4.64 -7.03 -16.20
CA SER A 33 -4.65 -8.46 -16.56
C SER A 33 -3.25 -8.93 -16.97
N PHE A 34 -2.99 -10.23 -16.84
CA PHE A 34 -1.79 -10.86 -17.41
C PHE A 34 -1.78 -10.91 -18.94
N ASP A 35 -2.94 -10.75 -19.58
CA ASP A 35 -3.05 -10.71 -21.05
C ASP A 35 -2.43 -9.44 -21.65
N LYS A 36 -2.29 -8.39 -20.84
CA LYS A 36 -1.71 -7.10 -21.20
C LYS A 36 -0.54 -6.75 -20.26
N PRO A 37 0.61 -7.42 -20.41
CA PRO A 37 1.72 -7.28 -19.48
C PRO A 37 2.26 -5.85 -19.40
N GLU A 38 2.16 -5.07 -20.47
CA GLU A 38 2.53 -3.64 -20.50
C GLU A 38 1.66 -2.78 -19.56
N GLU A 39 0.35 -3.03 -19.49
CA GLU A 39 -0.57 -2.32 -18.58
C GLU A 39 -0.32 -2.71 -17.12
N LEU A 40 0.03 -3.97 -16.87
CA LEU A 40 0.43 -4.47 -15.55
C LEU A 40 1.75 -3.86 -15.08
N LEU A 41 2.78 -3.84 -15.94
CA LEU A 41 4.08 -3.23 -15.65
C LEU A 41 3.96 -1.74 -15.35
N LEU A 42 3.17 -1.00 -16.14
CA LEU A 42 2.88 0.40 -15.89
C LEU A 42 2.19 0.60 -14.54
N SER A 43 1.18 -0.21 -14.22
CA SER A 43 0.46 -0.13 -12.95
C SER A 43 1.37 -0.37 -11.74
N ILE A 44 2.26 -1.36 -11.82
CA ILE A 44 3.28 -1.62 -10.79
C ILE A 44 4.25 -0.45 -10.70
N GLY A 45 4.72 0.08 -11.84
CA GLY A 45 5.62 1.23 -11.90
C GLY A 45 5.02 2.47 -11.22
N TYR A 46 3.78 2.82 -11.55
CA TYR A 46 3.05 3.91 -10.90
C TYR A 46 2.93 3.70 -9.40
N MET A 47 2.61 2.49 -8.96
CA MET A 47 2.45 2.16 -7.55
C MET A 47 3.77 2.34 -6.76
N ILE A 48 4.89 1.91 -7.35
CA ILE A 48 6.23 2.09 -6.76
C ILE A 48 6.63 3.56 -6.72
N ILE A 49 6.41 4.32 -7.80
CA ILE A 49 6.71 5.75 -7.86
C ILE A 49 5.91 6.52 -6.82
N LEU A 50 4.63 6.16 -6.62
CA LEU A 50 3.75 6.82 -5.66
C LEU A 50 4.11 6.48 -4.20
N ALA A 51 4.69 5.30 -3.97
CA ALA A 51 5.15 4.87 -2.65
C ALA A 51 6.60 5.28 -2.31
N LEU A 52 7.41 5.64 -3.29
CA LEU A 52 8.78 6.13 -3.12
C LEU A 52 8.86 7.35 -2.17
N PRO A 53 7.99 8.38 -2.30
CA PRO A 53 7.93 9.48 -1.34
C PRO A 53 7.75 8.98 0.09
N CYS A 54 6.86 8.02 0.35
CA CYS A 54 6.70 7.44 1.69
C CYS A 54 7.99 6.79 2.20
N LEU A 55 8.70 6.08 1.34
CA LEU A 55 9.95 5.41 1.71
C LEU A 55 11.04 6.44 2.06
N ILE A 56 11.17 7.50 1.26
CA ILE A 56 12.12 8.60 1.48
C ILE A 56 11.75 9.36 2.75
N LEU A 57 10.48 9.73 2.92
CA LEU A 57 9.95 10.43 4.10
C LEU A 57 10.10 9.60 5.38
N ALA A 58 10.04 8.26 5.28
CA ALA A 58 10.28 7.36 6.40
C ALA A 58 11.75 7.33 6.86
N ALA A 59 12.70 7.68 5.98
CA ALA A 59 14.11 7.82 6.33
C ALA A 59 14.40 9.11 7.12
N PHE A 60 13.58 10.15 6.98
CA PHE A 60 13.72 11.37 7.77
C PHE A 60 13.10 11.21 9.17
N ASN A 61 13.79 11.73 10.18
CA ASN A 61 13.34 11.67 11.58
C ASN A 61 12.58 12.93 12.04
N HIS A 62 12.21 13.82 11.11
CA HIS A 62 11.43 15.02 11.41
C HIS A 62 9.93 14.73 11.49
N ILE A 63 9.19 15.54 12.25
CA ILE A 63 7.75 15.36 12.50
C ILE A 63 6.91 15.64 11.24
N ILE A 64 7.25 16.68 10.46
CA ILE A 64 6.54 17.04 9.23
C ILE A 64 6.53 15.90 8.19
N PRO A 65 7.68 15.33 7.76
CA PRO A 65 7.69 14.23 6.80
C PRO A 65 7.01 12.96 7.33
N ARG A 66 6.98 12.79 8.66
CA ARG A 66 6.27 11.69 9.31
C ARG A 66 4.76 11.78 9.12
N ILE A 67 4.19 12.97 9.31
CA ILE A 67 2.75 13.21 9.11
C ILE A 67 2.38 13.00 7.64
N ILE A 68 3.17 13.55 6.71
CA ILE A 68 2.93 13.40 5.26
C ILE A 68 2.97 11.91 4.86
N SER A 69 3.98 11.17 5.32
CA SER A 69 4.07 9.73 5.06
C SER A 69 2.88 8.96 5.60
N ALA A 70 2.39 9.29 6.80
CA ALA A 70 1.23 8.64 7.40
C ALA A 70 -0.06 8.94 6.61
N ILE A 71 -0.25 10.18 6.15
CA ILE A 71 -1.40 10.56 5.32
C ILE A 71 -1.44 9.74 4.03
N ILE A 72 -0.31 9.61 3.33
CA ILE A 72 -0.25 8.83 2.08
C ILE A 72 -0.52 7.35 2.36
N GLN A 73 0.01 6.79 3.45
CA GLN A 73 -0.26 5.40 3.85
C GLN A 73 -1.73 5.17 4.19
N LEU A 74 -2.38 6.11 4.87
CA LEU A 74 -3.81 6.05 5.18
C LEU A 74 -4.68 6.19 3.92
N LEU A 75 -4.28 7.03 2.97
CA LEU A 75 -4.98 7.14 1.68
C LEU A 75 -4.89 5.83 0.90
N ALA A 76 -3.69 5.21 0.85
CA ALA A 76 -3.51 3.90 0.25
C ALA A 76 -4.31 2.81 0.98
N MET A 77 -4.36 2.86 2.31
CA MET A 77 -5.19 1.96 3.13
C MET A 77 -6.66 2.07 2.74
N LEU A 78 -7.19 3.29 2.56
CA LEU A 78 -8.58 3.50 2.14
C LEU A 78 -8.85 2.91 0.75
N LEU A 79 -7.93 3.09 -0.21
CA LEU A 79 -8.08 2.54 -1.56
C LEU A 79 -8.11 1.00 -1.55
N TRP A 80 -7.15 0.36 -0.88
CA TRP A 80 -7.11 -1.10 -0.77
C TRP A 80 -8.27 -1.66 0.07
N GLY A 81 -8.66 -0.95 1.13
CA GLY A 81 -9.81 -1.32 1.95
C GLY A 81 -11.13 -1.23 1.18
N ALA A 82 -11.34 -0.16 0.42
CA ALA A 82 -12.51 -0.01 -0.44
C ALA A 82 -12.56 -1.11 -1.52
N LEU A 83 -11.42 -1.43 -2.13
CA LEU A 83 -11.33 -2.54 -3.08
C LEU A 83 -11.67 -3.88 -2.41
N SER A 84 -11.15 -4.13 -1.21
CA SER A 84 -11.48 -5.33 -0.45
C SER A 84 -12.98 -5.49 -0.21
N VAL A 85 -13.65 -4.43 0.25
CA VAL A 85 -15.11 -4.43 0.47
C VAL A 85 -15.86 -4.66 -0.85
N LEU A 86 -15.44 -4.01 -1.94
CA LEU A 86 -16.05 -4.18 -3.26
C LEU A 86 -15.95 -5.65 -3.73
N MET A 87 -14.80 -6.29 -3.52
CA MET A 87 -14.56 -7.67 -3.94
C MET A 87 -15.38 -8.71 -3.16
N LEU A 88 -15.95 -8.37 -2.00
CA LEU A 88 -16.89 -9.24 -1.29
C LEU A 88 -18.22 -9.41 -2.05
N PHE A 89 -18.56 -8.47 -2.94
CA PHE A 89 -19.77 -8.56 -3.77
C PHE A 89 -19.57 -9.36 -5.06
N PHE A 90 -18.33 -9.78 -5.35
CA PHE A 90 -18.00 -10.62 -6.50
C PHE A 90 -17.53 -12.01 -6.04
N PRO A 91 -17.59 -13.05 -6.88
CA PRO A 91 -17.12 -14.40 -6.54
C PRO A 91 -15.57 -14.50 -6.56
N VAL A 92 -14.87 -13.50 -6.02
CA VAL A 92 -13.40 -13.35 -6.06
C VAL A 92 -12.82 -13.22 -4.64
N PHE A 93 -13.25 -14.10 -3.75
CA PHE A 93 -12.89 -14.09 -2.33
C PHE A 93 -11.37 -14.01 -2.03
N PRO A 94 -10.48 -14.70 -2.79
CA PRO A 94 -9.05 -14.57 -2.53
C PRO A 94 -8.52 -13.15 -2.70
N LEU A 95 -9.00 -12.41 -3.69
CA LEU A 95 -8.58 -11.03 -3.94
C LEU A 95 -9.07 -10.10 -2.81
N ALA A 96 -10.29 -10.30 -2.32
CA ALA A 96 -10.84 -9.55 -1.19
C ALA A 96 -9.96 -9.70 0.07
N ILE A 97 -9.52 -10.92 0.37
CA ILE A 97 -8.68 -11.23 1.54
C ILE A 97 -7.30 -10.57 1.42
N VAL A 98 -6.65 -10.68 0.25
CA VAL A 98 -5.31 -10.07 0.06
C VAL A 98 -5.39 -8.55 0.19
N CYS A 99 -6.40 -7.92 -0.42
CA CYS A 99 -6.63 -6.47 -0.29
C CYS A 99 -6.89 -6.05 1.17
N PHE A 100 -7.63 -6.86 1.93
CA PHE A 100 -7.89 -6.62 3.35
C PHE A 100 -6.60 -6.65 4.18
N ILE A 101 -5.77 -7.68 3.96
CA ILE A 101 -4.47 -7.82 4.64
C ILE A 101 -3.56 -6.64 4.30
N THR A 102 -3.51 -6.22 3.04
CA THR A 102 -2.74 -5.05 2.61
C THR A 102 -3.21 -3.77 3.29
N ALA A 103 -4.53 -3.56 3.40
CA ALA A 103 -5.09 -2.42 4.13
C ALA A 103 -4.69 -2.47 5.62
N LEU A 104 -4.75 -3.63 6.29
CA LEU A 104 -4.31 -3.76 7.68
C LEU A 104 -2.82 -3.45 7.86
N ILE A 105 -1.96 -3.93 6.95
CA ILE A 105 -0.52 -3.63 6.99
C ILE A 105 -0.28 -2.13 6.86
N LEU A 106 -1.00 -1.45 5.95
CA LEU A 106 -0.90 0.00 5.78
C LEU A 106 -1.40 0.76 7.02
N LEU A 107 -2.47 0.31 7.66
CA LEU A 107 -2.98 0.88 8.91
C LEU A 107 -1.94 0.75 10.03
N ILE A 108 -1.39 -0.45 10.24
CA ILE A 108 -0.36 -0.69 11.25
C ILE A 108 0.89 0.16 10.95
N SER A 109 1.30 0.23 9.68
CA SER A 109 2.41 1.07 9.24
C SER A 109 2.16 2.55 9.55
N ALA A 110 0.95 3.05 9.31
CA ALA A 110 0.57 4.44 9.59
C ALA A 110 0.57 4.73 11.09
N ILE A 111 -0.02 3.84 11.90
CA ILE A 111 -0.02 3.96 13.37
C ILE A 111 1.42 3.97 13.88
N VAL A 112 2.24 3.00 13.49
CA VAL A 112 3.66 2.95 13.91
C VAL A 112 4.43 4.19 13.45
N THR A 113 4.14 4.69 12.25
CA THR A 113 4.74 5.93 11.75
C THR A 113 4.35 7.12 12.62
N LEU A 114 3.12 7.20 13.13
CA LEU A 114 2.64 8.28 13.99
C LEU A 114 3.01 8.10 15.47
N SER A 115 3.10 6.87 15.98
CA SER A 115 3.31 6.54 17.39
C SER A 115 4.77 6.53 17.83
N VAL A 116 5.74 6.55 16.91
CA VAL A 116 7.14 6.73 17.29
C VAL A 116 7.29 8.13 17.88
N ASN A 117 7.32 8.21 19.21
CA ASN A 117 7.55 9.44 19.94
C ASN A 117 8.86 10.10 19.48
N GLY A 118 8.85 11.43 19.41
CA GLY A 118 10.04 12.25 19.23
C GLY A 118 10.95 12.21 20.47
N SER A 119 11.24 11.02 21.00
CA SER A 119 12.18 10.86 22.10
C SER A 119 13.59 11.15 21.57
N ARG A 120 14.11 12.32 21.97
CA ARG A 120 15.39 12.95 21.61
C ARG A 120 15.32 13.92 20.43
N GLN A 121 14.65 15.05 20.67
CA GLN A 121 15.24 16.33 20.31
C GLN A 121 15.83 16.95 21.59
N THR A 122 17.11 16.68 21.81
CA THR A 122 18.03 17.49 22.61
C THR A 122 19.16 17.87 21.68
#